data_AF-A0A352PVZ5-F1
#
_entry.id   AF-A0A352PVZ5-F1
#
_cell.length_a   1.000
_cell.length_b   1.000
_cell.length_c   1.000
_cell.angle_alpha   90.00
_cell.angle_beta   90.00
_cell.angle_gamma   90.00
#
_symmetry.space_group_name_H-M   'P 1'
#
loop_
_entity.id
_entity.type
_entity.pdbx_description
1 polymer ?
#
loop_
_entity_poly.entity_id
_entity_poly.type
_entity_poly.pdbx_seq_one_letter_code
_entity_poly.pdbx_strand_id
1 'polypeptide(L)'
;MTYDRLSRVFYNESVRNEMLVSMEIINENSRLKSELTRRDVQLFIDTGNGFSEDQSIVLPYIGQGDFSFWLNDYGRFHRLRFDPINDSVVLRLSGLELTTDAGRTVDLQATGSNSTITVEDIYYFTTNDPQIMFDLVGIDGSNFQSARIRVEFLETGPSAVRAAVDAVTADYRRQLATKDAELRH
;
A
#
# COMPACT_ATOMS: atom_id res chain seq x y z
N MET A 1 -6.56 -57.62 -35.80
CA MET A 1 -5.84 -56.32 -35.91
C MET A 1 -6.65 -55.14 -35.34
N THR A 2 -7.48 -55.33 -34.32
CA THR A 2 -8.36 -54.27 -33.76
C THR A 2 -7.95 -53.83 -32.35
N TYR A 3 -7.22 -54.66 -31.60
CA TYR A 3 -6.84 -54.40 -30.21
C TYR A 3 -5.84 -53.24 -30.05
N ASP A 4 -4.85 -53.14 -30.95
CA ASP A 4 -3.77 -52.14 -30.88
C ASP A 4 -4.24 -50.70 -31.16
N ARG A 5 -5.36 -50.54 -31.85
CA ARG A 5 -5.93 -49.22 -32.18
C ARG A 5 -6.77 -48.68 -31.02
N LEU A 6 -7.52 -49.55 -30.34
CA LEU A 6 -8.33 -49.18 -29.18
C LEU A 6 -7.45 -48.86 -27.98
N SER A 7 -6.42 -49.68 -27.70
CA SER A 7 -5.48 -49.44 -26.59
C SER A 7 -4.74 -48.10 -26.70
N ARG A 8 -4.32 -47.71 -27.92
CA ARG A 8 -3.70 -46.40 -28.17
C ARG A 8 -4.66 -45.22 -27.96
N VAL A 9 -5.93 -45.37 -28.32
CA VAL A 9 -6.94 -44.32 -28.11
C VAL A 9 -7.19 -44.12 -26.62
N PHE A 10 -7.40 -45.20 -25.85
CA PHE A 10 -7.57 -45.11 -24.39
C PHE A 10 -6.34 -44.54 -23.69
N TYR A 11 -5.14 -44.94 -24.11
CA TYR A 11 -3.90 -44.39 -23.56
C TYR A 11 -3.78 -42.88 -23.83
N ASN A 12 -4.05 -42.45 -25.07
CA ASN A 12 -4.00 -41.03 -25.42
C ASN A 12 -5.07 -40.19 -24.71
N GLU A 13 -6.27 -40.75 -24.47
CA GLU A 13 -7.31 -40.09 -23.67
C GLU A 13 -6.92 -40.00 -22.19
N SER A 14 -6.32 -41.06 -21.62
CA SER A 14 -5.82 -41.04 -20.23
C SER A 14 -4.76 -39.95 -20.03
N VAL A 15 -3.76 -39.90 -20.93
CA VAL A 15 -2.70 -38.88 -20.88
C VAL A 15 -3.26 -37.48 -21.07
N ARG A 16 -4.26 -37.31 -21.96
CA ARG A 16 -4.93 -36.02 -22.15
C ARG A 16 -5.70 -35.57 -20.91
N ASN A 17 -6.40 -36.49 -20.25
CA ASN A 17 -7.15 -36.18 -19.03
C ASN A 17 -6.21 -35.81 -17.88
N GLU A 18 -5.10 -36.54 -17.70
CA GLU A 18 -4.06 -36.20 -16.72
C GLU A 18 -3.44 -34.81 -16.99
N MET A 19 -3.21 -34.48 -18.25
CA MET A 19 -2.69 -33.17 -18.66
C MET A 19 -3.69 -32.04 -18.36
N LEU A 20 -4.99 -32.24 -18.62
CA LEU A 20 -6.03 -31.26 -18.31
C LEU A 20 -6.13 -31.00 -16.81
N VAL A 21 -6.15 -32.04 -15.99
CA VAL A 21 -6.17 -31.91 -14.51
C VAL A 21 -4.92 -31.18 -14.01
N SER A 22 -3.74 -31.49 -14.57
CA SER A 22 -2.50 -30.81 -14.21
C SER A 22 -2.54 -29.31 -14.54
N MET A 23 -3.11 -28.94 -15.69
CA MET A 23 -3.27 -27.53 -16.09
C MET A 23 -4.23 -26.79 -15.17
N GLU A 24 -5.35 -27.41 -14.77
CA GLU A 24 -6.28 -26.81 -13.81
C GLU A 24 -5.60 -26.53 -12.46
N ILE A 25 -4.84 -27.50 -11.94
CA ILE A 25 -4.08 -27.34 -10.69
C ILE A 25 -3.03 -26.22 -10.81
N ILE A 26 -2.30 -26.14 -11.92
CA ILE A 26 -1.29 -25.10 -12.14
C ILE A 26 -1.94 -23.71 -12.20
N ASN A 27 -3.08 -23.59 -12.87
CA ASN A 27 -3.81 -22.33 -12.99
C ASN A 27 -4.35 -21.87 -11.64
N GLU A 28 -4.95 -22.78 -10.87
CA GLU A 28 -5.46 -22.48 -9.54
C GLU A 28 -4.33 -22.08 -8.58
N ASN A 29 -3.21 -22.79 -8.60
CA ASN A 29 -2.03 -22.42 -7.80
C ASN A 29 -1.47 -21.05 -8.19
N SER A 30 -1.45 -20.72 -9.48
CA SER A 30 -1.00 -19.41 -9.96
C SER A 30 -1.92 -18.29 -9.48
N ARG A 31 -3.24 -18.53 -9.51
CA ARG A 31 -4.24 -17.60 -9.00
C ARG A 31 -4.11 -17.41 -7.50
N LEU A 32 -4.07 -18.49 -6.71
CA LEU A 32 -3.88 -18.44 -5.26
C LEU A 32 -2.59 -17.71 -4.88
N LYS A 33 -1.50 -17.94 -5.62
CA LYS A 33 -0.25 -17.22 -5.42
C LYS A 33 -0.41 -15.72 -5.70
N SER A 34 -1.12 -15.34 -6.77
CA SER A 34 -1.39 -13.94 -7.08
C SER A 34 -2.25 -13.25 -6.01
N GLU A 35 -3.27 -13.93 -5.48
CA GLU A 35 -4.10 -13.45 -4.37
C GLU A 35 -3.28 -13.29 -3.08
N LEU A 36 -2.38 -14.25 -2.79
CA LEU A 36 -1.50 -14.21 -1.62
C LEU A 36 -0.44 -13.10 -1.70
N THR A 37 -0.04 -12.71 -2.91
CA THR A 37 0.93 -11.62 -3.13
C THR A 37 0.28 -10.29 -3.48
N ARG A 38 -1.05 -10.19 -3.40
CA ARG A 38 -1.75 -8.97 -3.76
C ARG A 38 -1.39 -7.88 -2.75
N ARG A 39 -0.88 -6.77 -3.29
CA ARG A 39 -0.68 -5.53 -2.57
C ARG A 39 -1.82 -4.59 -2.89
N ASP A 40 -2.38 -4.01 -1.85
CA ASP A 40 -3.44 -3.03 -1.96
C ASP A 40 -3.02 -1.78 -1.19
N VAL A 41 -3.46 -0.63 -1.68
CA VAL A 41 -3.41 0.62 -0.93
C VAL A 41 -4.80 0.87 -0.36
N GLN A 42 -4.88 1.49 0.81
CA GLN A 42 -6.16 1.69 1.47
C GLN A 42 -6.24 3.08 2.08
N LEU A 43 -7.41 3.70 1.98
CA LEU A 43 -7.73 4.95 2.66
C LEU A 43 -8.88 4.69 3.62
N PHE A 44 -8.64 4.86 4.91
CA PHE A 44 -9.66 4.81 5.95
C PHE A 44 -10.19 6.22 6.24
N ILE A 45 -11.49 6.29 6.49
CA ILE A 45 -12.24 7.53 6.71
C ILE A 45 -12.88 7.48 8.09
N ASP A 46 -12.42 8.32 9.02
CA ASP A 46 -12.99 8.40 10.37
C ASP A 46 -14.19 9.37 10.39
N THR A 47 -15.40 8.82 10.38
CA THR A 47 -16.66 9.58 10.48
C THR A 47 -17.06 9.95 11.92
N GLY A 48 -16.20 9.67 12.91
CA GLY A 48 -16.41 10.00 14.33
C GLY A 48 -16.38 8.81 15.29
N ASN A 49 -16.26 7.58 14.77
CA ASN A 49 -16.20 6.34 15.56
C ASN A 49 -14.80 5.68 15.53
N GLY A 50 -13.80 6.36 14.97
CA GLY A 50 -12.49 5.78 14.69
C GLY A 50 -12.42 5.12 13.32
N PHE A 51 -11.31 4.44 13.04
CA PHE A 51 -11.09 3.73 11.78
C PHE A 51 -11.65 2.32 11.84
N SER A 52 -12.32 1.91 10.76
CA SER A 52 -12.87 0.57 10.59
C SER A 52 -12.84 0.16 9.12
N GLU A 53 -12.81 -1.15 8.86
CA GLU A 53 -12.71 -1.70 7.49
C GLU A 53 -13.90 -1.31 6.61
N ASP A 54 -15.10 -1.25 7.18
CA ASP A 54 -16.33 -0.81 6.49
C ASP A 54 -16.29 0.68 6.12
N GLN A 55 -15.44 1.47 6.77
CA GLN A 55 -15.20 2.88 6.45
C GLN A 55 -13.85 3.08 5.74
N SER A 56 -13.58 2.24 4.74
CA SER A 56 -12.36 2.33 3.96
C SER A 56 -12.59 2.10 2.47
N ILE A 57 -11.65 2.60 1.67
CA ILE A 57 -11.61 2.40 0.22
C ILE A 57 -10.29 1.70 -0.11
N VAL A 58 -10.37 0.54 -0.75
CA VAL A 58 -9.22 -0.28 -1.15
C VAL A 58 -9.00 -0.15 -2.66
N LEU A 59 -7.78 0.16 -3.06
CA LEU A 59 -7.36 0.18 -4.46
C LEU A 59 -6.17 -0.77 -4.68
N PRO A 60 -6.05 -1.42 -5.84
CA PRO A 60 -4.88 -2.24 -6.13
C PRO A 60 -3.62 -1.38 -6.17
N TYR A 61 -2.52 -1.90 -5.62
CA TYR A 61 -1.20 -1.27 -5.75
C TYR A 61 -0.72 -1.34 -7.21
N ILE A 62 -0.44 -0.18 -7.81
CA ILE A 62 -0.03 -0.06 -9.22
C ILE A 62 1.47 0.24 -9.41
N GLY A 63 2.28 0.14 -8.35
CA GLY A 63 3.70 0.49 -8.42
C GLY A 63 3.94 1.96 -8.13
N GLN A 64 3.80 2.80 -9.17
CA GLN A 64 4.10 4.22 -9.12
C GLN A 64 2.87 5.07 -9.48
N GLY A 65 2.83 6.28 -8.92
CA GLY A 65 1.82 7.28 -9.22
C GLY A 65 0.90 7.58 -8.04
N ASP A 66 0.01 8.53 -8.30
CA ASP A 66 -0.94 9.02 -7.31
C ASP A 66 -2.16 8.11 -7.21
N PHE A 67 -2.76 8.08 -6.02
CA PHE A 67 -3.97 7.31 -5.76
C PHE A 67 -5.15 8.24 -5.50
N SER A 68 -6.22 8.08 -6.28
CA SER A 68 -7.43 8.88 -6.16
C SER A 68 -8.57 8.05 -5.60
N PHE A 69 -9.15 8.53 -4.51
CA PHE A 69 -10.24 7.90 -3.76
C PHE A 69 -11.50 8.75 -3.88
N TRP A 70 -12.64 8.12 -4.15
CA TRP A 70 -13.94 8.80 -4.20
C TRP A 70 -14.61 8.79 -2.83
N LEU A 71 -14.94 9.96 -2.31
CA LEU A 71 -15.46 10.16 -0.96
C LEU A 71 -16.98 10.42 -0.92
N ASN A 72 -17.67 10.38 -2.06
CA ASN A 72 -19.08 10.77 -2.19
C ASN A 72 -20.04 10.00 -1.27
N ASP A 73 -19.70 8.75 -0.91
CA ASP A 73 -20.52 7.89 -0.06
C ASP A 73 -20.30 8.14 1.44
N TYR A 74 -19.35 9.01 1.78
CA TYR A 74 -19.01 9.36 3.15
C TYR A 74 -19.62 10.71 3.51
N GLY A 75 -20.26 10.77 4.67
CA GLY A 75 -20.76 12.01 5.23
C GLY A 75 -19.61 12.89 5.75
N ARG A 76 -19.86 13.56 6.87
CA ARG A 76 -18.81 14.33 7.54
C ARG A 76 -17.75 13.40 8.14
N PHE A 77 -16.46 13.67 7.87
CA PHE A 77 -15.33 12.96 8.48
C PHE A 77 -14.34 13.92 9.15
N HIS A 78 -13.52 13.40 10.05
CA HIS A 78 -12.62 14.21 10.88
C HIS A 78 -11.14 13.90 10.62
N ARG A 79 -10.84 12.68 10.19
CA ARG A 79 -9.48 12.19 9.93
C ARG A 79 -9.48 11.21 8.78
N LEU A 80 -8.34 11.14 8.11
CA LEU A 80 -8.03 10.12 7.11
C LEU A 80 -6.80 9.36 7.55
N ARG A 81 -6.76 8.07 7.25
CA ARG A 81 -5.56 7.25 7.40
C ARG A 81 -5.26 6.57 6.07
N PHE A 82 -4.07 6.83 5.54
CA PHE A 82 -3.57 6.17 4.36
C PHE A 82 -2.67 5.01 4.78
N ASP A 83 -2.98 3.83 4.26
CA ASP A 83 -2.21 2.60 4.44
C ASP A 83 -1.56 2.29 3.08
N PRO A 84 -0.26 2.62 2.90
CA PRO A 84 0.37 2.60 1.58
C PRO A 84 0.38 1.25 0.87
N ILE A 85 0.74 0.18 1.58
CA ILE A 85 0.65 -1.22 1.13
C ILE A 85 0.60 -2.15 2.35
N ASN A 86 0.05 -3.34 2.21
CA ASN A 86 0.08 -4.42 3.21
C ASN A 86 1.45 -5.13 3.35
N ASP A 87 2.56 -4.37 3.26
CA ASP A 87 3.94 -4.84 3.34
C ASP A 87 4.84 -3.68 3.81
N SER A 88 6.07 -3.99 4.18
CA SER A 88 7.13 -3.00 4.40
C SER A 88 7.35 -2.12 3.17
N VAL A 89 7.57 -0.83 3.38
CA VAL A 89 7.64 0.17 2.31
C VAL A 89 8.54 1.34 2.69
N VAL A 90 9.27 1.85 1.71
CA VAL A 90 9.85 3.19 1.74
C VAL A 90 9.16 4.01 0.66
N LEU A 91 8.64 5.16 1.04
CA LEU A 91 7.94 6.05 0.13
C LEU A 91 8.28 7.50 0.42
N ARG A 92 8.21 8.32 -0.61
CA ARG A 92 8.17 9.77 -0.50
C ARG A 92 6.71 10.22 -0.57
N LEU A 93 6.28 11.00 0.42
CA LEU A 93 4.91 11.53 0.49
C LEU A 93 4.93 13.03 0.26
N SER A 94 4.31 13.48 -0.83
CA SER A 94 4.13 14.92 -1.10
C SER A 94 2.87 15.50 -0.45
N GLY A 95 1.95 14.66 0.02
CA GLY A 95 0.76 15.05 0.76
C GLY A 95 -0.54 14.47 0.19
N LEU A 96 -1.66 14.97 0.69
CA LEU A 96 -3.01 14.56 0.31
C LEU A 96 -3.81 15.79 -0.13
N GLU A 97 -4.38 15.75 -1.32
CA GLU A 97 -5.28 16.81 -1.82
C GLU A 97 -6.73 16.35 -1.70
N LEU A 98 -7.56 17.13 -1.01
CA LEU A 98 -9.00 16.94 -0.98
C LEU A 98 -9.68 17.86 -1.98
N THR A 99 -10.66 17.35 -2.71
CA THR A 99 -11.46 18.14 -3.68
C THR A 99 -12.93 18.11 -3.29
N THR A 100 -13.53 19.29 -3.19
CA THR A 100 -14.97 19.47 -2.94
C THR A 100 -15.81 19.26 -4.20
N ASP A 101 -17.11 19.05 -4.03
CA ASP A 101 -18.10 19.02 -5.13
C ASP A 101 -18.09 20.30 -6.00
N ALA A 102 -17.77 21.45 -5.41
CA ALA A 102 -17.59 22.73 -6.07
C ALA A 102 -16.22 22.90 -6.75
N GLY A 103 -15.36 21.87 -6.73
CA GLY A 103 -14.03 21.87 -7.36
C GLY A 103 -12.95 22.63 -6.59
N ARG A 104 -13.22 23.08 -5.35
CA ARG A 104 -12.18 23.66 -4.49
C ARG A 104 -11.29 22.57 -3.93
N THR A 105 -9.98 22.82 -3.88
CA THR A 105 -8.99 21.90 -3.34
C THR A 105 -8.44 22.37 -2.00
N VAL A 106 -8.08 21.42 -1.14
CA VAL A 106 -7.41 21.63 0.15
C VAL A 106 -6.28 20.62 0.28
N ASP A 107 -5.05 21.10 0.47
CA ASP A 107 -3.90 20.24 0.74
C ASP A 107 -3.77 19.94 2.24
N LEU A 108 -3.66 18.66 2.57
CA LEU A 108 -3.36 18.15 3.90
C LEU A 108 -1.91 17.63 3.94
N GLN A 109 -1.25 17.96 5.04
CA GLN A 109 0.03 17.38 5.41
C GLN A 109 -0.21 16.21 6.37
N ALA A 110 0.70 15.24 6.35
CA ALA A 110 0.64 14.14 7.31
C ALA A 110 0.84 14.68 8.74
N THR A 111 -0.01 14.25 9.66
CA THR A 111 0.03 14.66 11.07
C THR A 111 0.70 13.61 11.95
N GLY A 112 0.85 12.38 11.45
CA GLY A 112 1.56 11.31 12.14
C GLY A 112 1.72 10.08 11.26
N SER A 113 2.57 9.16 11.70
CA SER A 113 2.70 7.83 11.07
C SER A 113 3.27 6.84 12.07
N ASN A 114 3.17 5.54 11.76
CA ASN A 114 3.91 4.49 12.47
C ASN A 114 5.24 4.14 11.77
N SER A 115 5.84 5.09 11.04
CA SER A 115 7.15 4.88 10.40
C SER A 115 8.23 4.58 11.44
N THR A 116 9.20 3.77 11.03
CA THR A 116 10.40 3.48 11.84
C THR A 116 11.29 4.72 11.96
N ILE A 117 11.40 5.47 10.86
CA ILE A 117 12.05 6.77 10.80
C ILE A 117 11.42 7.57 9.65
N THR A 118 11.39 8.89 9.81
CA THR A 118 11.07 9.83 8.73
C THR A 118 12.25 10.75 8.55
N VAL A 119 12.72 10.88 7.30
CA VAL A 119 13.79 11.79 6.93
C VAL A 119 13.22 12.71 5.85
N GLU A 120 13.03 13.98 6.18
CA GLU A 120 12.34 14.95 5.32
C GLU A 120 10.93 14.46 4.96
N ASP A 121 10.64 14.22 3.68
CA ASP A 121 9.36 13.74 3.16
C ASP A 121 9.36 12.22 2.88
N ILE A 122 10.42 11.51 3.28
CA ILE A 122 10.58 10.07 3.08
C ILE A 122 10.26 9.31 4.36
N TYR A 123 9.31 8.38 4.25
CA TYR A 123 8.85 7.53 5.34
C TYR A 123 9.38 6.12 5.14
N TYR A 124 9.99 5.57 6.20
CA TYR A 124 10.56 4.22 6.20
C TYR A 124 9.75 3.33 7.13
N PHE A 125 9.07 2.32 6.59
CA PHE A 125 8.28 1.35 7.36
C PHE A 125 8.91 -0.03 7.28
N THR A 126 9.24 -0.59 8.44
CA THR A 126 9.71 -1.98 8.58
C THR A 126 8.59 -2.97 8.92
N THR A 127 7.39 -2.46 9.22
CA THR A 127 6.19 -3.22 9.51
C THR A 127 5.43 -3.57 8.23
N ASN A 128 4.55 -4.57 8.28
CA ASN A 128 3.66 -4.94 7.17
C ASN A 128 2.32 -4.19 7.20
N ASP A 129 2.20 -3.20 8.09
CA ASP A 129 1.00 -2.38 8.31
C ASP A 129 1.43 -0.91 8.44
N PRO A 130 1.97 -0.31 7.37
CA PRO A 130 2.33 1.10 7.33
C PRO A 130 1.08 1.97 7.39
N GLN A 131 1.09 2.98 8.25
CA GLN A 131 -0.06 3.87 8.47
C GLN A 131 0.42 5.32 8.54
N ILE A 132 -0.25 6.19 7.77
CA ILE A 132 -0.02 7.64 7.76
C ILE A 132 -1.35 8.35 8.03
N MET A 133 -1.35 9.27 8.99
CA MET A 133 -2.53 10.00 9.46
C MET A 133 -2.60 11.40 8.86
N PHE A 134 -3.81 11.85 8.57
CA PHE A 134 -4.12 13.21 8.16
C PHE A 134 -5.33 13.72 8.97
N ASP A 135 -5.14 14.79 9.74
CA ASP A 135 -6.22 15.41 10.51
C ASP A 135 -6.79 16.63 9.79
N LEU A 136 -8.12 16.80 9.82
CA LEU A 136 -8.81 17.94 9.22
C LEU A 136 -8.91 19.13 10.20
N VAL A 137 -7.79 19.51 10.83
CA VAL A 137 -7.78 20.58 11.83
C VAL A 137 -8.19 21.92 11.21
N GLY A 138 -9.32 22.47 11.67
CA GLY A 138 -9.85 23.75 11.17
C GLY A 138 -10.52 23.66 9.80
N ILE A 139 -10.74 22.45 9.28
CA ILE A 139 -11.40 22.19 8.00
C ILE A 139 -12.71 21.46 8.31
N ASP A 140 -13.82 21.92 7.76
CA ASP A 140 -15.06 21.15 7.84
C ASP A 140 -14.99 19.97 6.87
N GLY A 141 -14.98 18.75 7.39
CA GLY A 141 -14.90 17.52 6.61
C GLY A 141 -16.19 17.15 5.87
N SER A 142 -16.98 18.13 5.45
CA SER A 142 -18.20 17.94 4.66
C SER A 142 -17.95 18.33 3.20
N ASN A 143 -18.76 17.78 2.29
CA ASN A 143 -18.76 18.12 0.85
C ASN A 143 -17.47 17.81 0.07
N PHE A 144 -16.62 16.90 0.57
CA PHE A 144 -15.49 16.38 -0.19
C PHE A 144 -15.93 15.23 -1.09
N GLN A 145 -15.59 15.33 -2.37
CA GLN A 145 -15.89 14.33 -3.40
C GLN A 145 -14.73 13.36 -3.62
N SER A 146 -13.48 13.81 -3.46
CA SER A 146 -12.31 12.96 -3.68
C SER A 146 -11.12 13.32 -2.82
N ALA A 147 -10.27 12.34 -2.55
CA ALA A 147 -8.91 12.52 -2.03
C ALA A 147 -7.89 12.01 -3.04
N ARG A 148 -6.80 12.75 -3.27
CA ARG A 148 -5.67 12.33 -4.08
C ARG A 148 -4.41 12.29 -3.23
N ILE A 149 -3.85 11.09 -3.06
CA ILE A 149 -2.56 10.88 -2.39
C ILE A 149 -1.45 11.03 -3.42
N ARG A 150 -0.52 11.96 -3.17
CA ARG A 150 0.67 12.15 -4.00
C ARG A 150 1.86 11.45 -3.37
N VAL A 151 2.28 10.35 -3.98
CA VAL A 151 3.26 9.42 -3.40
C VAL A 151 4.16 8.81 -4.46
N GLU A 152 5.43 8.60 -4.09
CA GLU A 152 6.40 7.86 -4.88
C GLU A 152 6.91 6.69 -4.04
N PHE A 153 6.72 5.46 -4.53
CA PHE A 153 7.20 4.25 -3.85
C PHE A 153 8.67 4.04 -4.20
N LEU A 154 9.55 4.12 -3.21
CA LEU A 154 10.98 3.97 -3.44
C LEU A 154 11.42 2.50 -3.33
N GLU A 155 10.95 1.81 -2.29
CA GLU A 155 11.25 0.40 -2.04
C GLU A 155 10.04 -0.31 -1.42
N THR A 156 9.92 -1.62 -1.62
CA THR A 156 8.89 -2.46 -0.98
C THR A 156 9.47 -3.78 -0.49
N GLY A 157 8.80 -4.41 0.48
CA GLY A 157 9.19 -5.72 0.99
C GLY A 157 10.61 -5.71 1.61
N PRO A 158 11.37 -6.81 1.49
CA PRO A 158 12.69 -6.93 2.12
C PRO A 158 13.70 -5.82 1.76
N SER A 159 13.56 -5.18 0.59
CA SER A 159 14.42 -4.04 0.22
C SER A 159 14.09 -2.80 1.04
N ALA A 160 12.80 -2.56 1.35
CA ALA A 160 12.38 -1.46 2.20
C ALA A 160 12.95 -1.59 3.62
N VAL A 161 12.95 -2.81 4.17
CA VAL A 161 13.53 -3.09 5.50
C VAL A 161 15.02 -2.76 5.53
N ARG A 162 15.78 -3.16 4.49
CA ARG A 162 17.21 -2.83 4.39
C ARG A 162 17.44 -1.33 4.31
N ALA A 163 16.70 -0.64 3.45
CA ALA A 163 16.79 0.81 3.30
C ALA A 163 16.46 1.55 4.61
N ALA A 164 15.49 1.07 5.38
CA ALA A 164 15.16 1.62 6.70
C ALA A 164 16.32 1.47 7.69
N VAL A 165 16.98 0.30 7.73
CA VAL A 165 18.15 0.07 8.60
C VAL A 165 19.30 0.99 8.22
N ASP A 166 19.56 1.17 6.92
CA ASP A 166 20.59 2.07 6.42
C ASP A 166 20.29 3.53 6.80
N ALA A 167 19.04 3.96 6.65
CA ALA A 167 18.59 5.31 7.00
C ALA A 167 18.75 5.58 8.51
N VAL A 168 18.32 4.66 9.37
CA VAL A 168 18.50 4.77 10.84
C VAL A 168 19.98 4.85 11.20
N THR A 169 20.81 4.02 10.59
CA THR A 169 22.26 4.00 10.83
C THR A 169 22.91 5.32 10.41
N ALA A 170 22.54 5.84 9.25
CA ALA A 170 23.04 7.11 8.74
C ALA A 170 22.61 8.28 9.65
N ASP A 171 21.35 8.28 10.10
CA ASP A 171 20.84 9.32 10.99
C ASP A 171 21.57 9.36 12.33
N TYR A 172 21.74 8.19 12.96
CA TYR A 172 22.50 8.07 14.21
C TYR A 172 23.95 8.59 14.06
N ARG A 173 24.62 8.28 12.95
CA ARG A 173 25.97 8.80 12.66
C ARG A 173 26.00 10.32 12.52
N ARG A 174 24.98 10.92 11.89
CA ARG A 174 24.86 12.39 11.79
C ARG A 174 24.69 13.02 13.16
N GLN A 175 23.82 12.48 14.01
CA GLN A 175 23.59 13.00 15.36
C GLN A 175 24.87 12.94 16.22
N LEU A 176 25.64 11.85 16.13
CA LEU A 176 26.93 11.74 16.81
C LEU A 176 27.94 12.80 16.33
N ALA A 177 28.06 12.99 15.02
CA ALA A 177 28.97 13.98 14.45
C ALA A 177 28.61 15.42 14.89
N THR A 178 27.32 15.75 14.94
CA THR A 178 26.86 17.07 15.44
C THR A 178 27.21 17.25 16.91
N LYS A 179 26.96 16.24 17.74
CA LYS A 179 27.27 16.30 19.18
C LYS A 179 28.78 16.45 19.45
N ASP A 180 29.61 15.75 18.69
CA ASP A 180 31.07 15.87 18.79
C ASP A 180 31.57 17.26 18.37
N ALA A 181 30.90 17.90 17.41
CA ALA A 181 31.21 19.28 17.01
C ALA A 181 30.82 20.29 18.09
N GLU A 182 29.64 20.14 18.71
CA GLU A 182 29.18 20.99 19.82
C GLU A 182 30.10 20.89 21.04
N LEU A 183 30.62 19.70 21.36
CA LEU A 183 31.55 19.49 22.49
C LEU A 183 32.96 20.05 22.25
N ARG A 184 33.30 20.42 21.02
CA ARG A 184 34.60 21.02 20.65
C ARG A 184 34.57 22.55 20.63
N HIS A 185 33.41 23.17 20.86
CA HIS A 185 33.22 24.62 20.99
C HIS A 185 33.02 25.03 22.45
#